data_AF-A0A349SQU6-F1
#
_entry.id   AF-A0A349SQU6-F1
#
_cell.length_a   1.000
_cell.length_b   1.000
_cell.length_c   1.000
_cell.angle_alpha   90.00
_cell.angle_beta   90.00
_cell.angle_gamma   90.00
#
_symmetry.space_group_name_H-M   'P 1'
#
loop_
_entity.id
_entity.type
_entity.pdbx_description
1 polymer ?
#
loop_
_entity_poly.entity_id
_entity_poly.type
_entity_poly.pdbx_seq_one_letter_code
_entity_poly.pdbx_strand_id
1 'polypeptide(L)' 'LEIKQAGLIADASDDTHYRDSDKATAMAFAGAEGEEFWIGLQNFYVITRYNHSPLYAMAVYQLSEELKRRLSS' A
#
# COMPACT_ATOMS: atom_id res chain seq x y z
N LEU A 1 -6.93 -9.63 11.48
CA LEU A 1 -8.40 -9.72 11.68
C LEU A 1 -9.12 -8.37 11.61
N GLU A 2 -8.59 -7.30 12.23
CA GLU A 2 -9.29 -6.01 12.37
C GLU A 2 -9.57 -5.26 11.04
N ILE A 3 -8.62 -5.24 10.10
CA ILE A 3 -8.77 -4.50 8.82
C ILE A 3 -9.85 -5.13 7.92
N LYS A 4 -9.91 -6.47 7.84
CA LYS A 4 -10.96 -7.17 7.09
C LYS A 4 -12.36 -6.95 7.67
N GLN A 5 -12.47 -6.82 9.00
CA GLN A 5 -13.73 -6.49 9.67
C GLN A 5 -14.21 -5.06 9.38
N ALA A 6 -13.28 -4.14 9.10
CA ALA A 6 -13.58 -2.80 8.63
C ALA A 6 -13.99 -2.74 7.14
N GLY A 7 -14.07 -3.89 6.46
CA GLY A 7 -14.48 -3.98 5.06
C GLY A 7 -13.35 -3.74 4.04
N LEU A 8 -12.11 -3.48 4.50
CA LEU A 8 -10.95 -3.43 3.61
C LEU A 8 -10.51 -4.86 3.27
N ILE A 9 -10.66 -5.24 2.01
CA ILE A 9 -10.21 -6.51 1.44
C ILE A 9 -9.14 -6.19 0.41
N ALA A 10 -8.02 -6.91 0.44
CA ALA A 10 -6.98 -6.75 -0.58
C ALA A 10 -7.52 -7.18 -1.94
N ASP A 11 -7.23 -6.39 -2.99
CA ASP A 11 -7.62 -6.73 -4.36
C ASP A 11 -7.06 -8.10 -4.74
N ALA A 12 -7.88 -8.90 -5.43
CA ALA A 12 -7.64 -10.30 -5.77
C ALA A 12 -6.53 -10.52 -6.83
N SER A 13 -5.48 -9.71 -6.79
CA SER A 13 -4.26 -9.96 -7.56
C SER A 13 -3.48 -11.11 -6.92
N ASP A 14 -3.13 -12.12 -7.74
CA ASP A 14 -2.48 -13.38 -7.32
C ASP A 14 -1.17 -13.18 -6.52
N ASP A 15 -0.56 -11.99 -6.58
CA ASP A 15 0.69 -11.65 -5.87
C ASP A 15 0.49 -11.09 -4.45
N THR A 16 -0.75 -10.78 -4.02
CA THR A 16 -1.00 -10.22 -2.69
C THR A 16 -1.16 -11.28 -1.61
N HIS A 17 -0.04 -11.67 -1.00
CA HIS A 17 0.00 -12.51 0.18
C HIS A 17 -0.38 -11.71 1.47
N TYR A 18 -1.62 -11.25 1.58
CA TYR A 18 -2.14 -10.63 2.81
C TYR A 18 -2.90 -11.66 3.67
N ARG A 19 -2.26 -12.12 4.75
CA ARG A 19 -2.84 -13.09 5.70
C ARG A 19 -3.38 -12.39 6.94
N ASP A 20 -4.32 -13.03 7.62
CA ASP A 20 -4.96 -12.45 8.82
C ASP A 20 -4.01 -12.21 9.99
N SER A 21 -2.89 -12.95 10.00
CA SER A 21 -1.80 -12.84 10.97
C SER A 21 -0.82 -11.69 10.67
N ASP A 22 -0.86 -11.13 9.45
CA ASP A 22 0.12 -10.14 9.04
C ASP A 22 -0.17 -8.78 9.68
N LYS A 23 0.89 -8.11 10.10
CA LYS A 23 0.80 -6.72 10.52
C LYS A 23 0.58 -5.86 9.29
N ALA A 24 -0.45 -5.04 9.37
CA ALA A 24 -0.84 -4.15 8.29
C ALA A 24 -1.39 -2.84 8.86
N THR A 25 -1.30 -1.79 8.07
CA THR A 25 -1.88 -0.47 8.37
C THR A 25 -2.90 -0.15 7.30
N ALA A 26 -4.15 0.14 7.70
CA ALA A 26 -5.15 0.69 6.79
C ALA A 26 -4.90 2.20 6.62
N MET A 27 -4.94 2.67 5.37
CA MET A 27 -4.72 4.07 5.02
C MET A 27 -5.79 4.52 4.05
N ALA A 28 -6.18 5.79 4.15
CA ALA A 28 -7.04 6.46 3.18
C ALA A 28 -6.29 7.67 2.63
N PHE A 29 -6.26 7.81 1.31
CA PHE A 29 -5.63 8.93 0.61
C PHE A 29 -6.64 9.62 -0.30
N ALA A 30 -6.50 10.94 -0.44
CA ALA A 30 -7.23 11.69 -1.47
C ALA A 30 -6.49 11.50 -2.80
N GLY A 31 -7.02 10.63 -3.65
CA GLY A 31 -6.56 10.40 -5.01
C GLY A 31 -7.17 11.38 -6.01
N ALA A 32 -6.73 11.27 -7.26
CA ALA A 32 -7.23 12.12 -8.35
C ALA A 32 -8.71 11.85 -8.69
N GLU A 33 -9.16 10.61 -8.49
CA GLU A 33 -10.53 10.16 -8.80
C GLU A 33 -11.42 10.01 -7.56
N GLY A 34 -10.94 10.40 -6.38
CA GLY A 34 -11.65 10.27 -5.12
C GLY A 34 -10.80 9.64 -4.03
N GLU A 35 -11.45 9.09 -3.01
CA GLU A 35 -10.77 8.46 -1.88
C GLU A 35 -10.24 7.08 -2.27
N GLU A 36 -8.97 6.82 -1.95
CA GLU A 36 -8.29 5.56 -2.20
C GLU A 36 -7.93 4.89 -0.88
N PHE A 37 -8.28 3.62 -0.74
CA PHE A 37 -8.01 2.83 0.45
C PHE A 37 -6.87 1.85 0.19
N TRP A 38 -5.85 1.89 1.04
CA TRP A 38 -4.63 1.10 0.89
C TRP A 38 -4.34 0.28 2.14
N ILE A 39 -3.83 -0.94 1.93
CA ILE A 39 -3.30 -1.79 3.00
C ILE A 39 -1.77 -1.76 2.93
N GLY A 40 -1.15 -1.04 3.85
CA GLY A 40 0.31 -0.98 3.98
C GLY A 40 0.84 -2.17 4.77
N LEU A 41 1.59 -3.05 4.10
CA LEU A 41 2.28 -4.20 4.72
C LEU A 41 3.67 -3.82 5.26
N GLN A 42 4.40 -4.81 5.78
CA GLN A 42 5.72 -4.61 6.41
C GLN A 42 6.70 -3.81 5.53
N ASN A 43 6.76 -4.06 4.22
CA ASN A 43 7.67 -3.32 3.33
C ASN A 43 7.29 -1.83 3.21
N PHE A 44 6.00 -1.51 3.20
CA PHE A 44 5.54 -0.12 3.24
C PHE A 44 5.98 0.56 4.55
N TYR A 45 5.84 -0.14 5.68
CA TYR A 45 6.34 0.34 6.98
C TYR A 45 7.87 0.58 6.94
N VAL A 46 8.66 -0.27 6.27
CA VAL A 46 10.11 -0.07 6.12
C VAL A 46 10.41 1.24 5.38
N ILE A 47 9.67 1.61 4.33
CA ILE A 47 9.87 2.89 3.63
C ILE A 47 9.66 4.07 4.59
N THR A 48 8.64 3.99 5.46
CA THR A 48 8.38 5.04 6.45
C THR A 48 9.48 5.19 7.51
N ARG A 49 10.43 4.24 7.60
CA ARG A 49 11.59 4.38 8.49
C ARG A 49 12.62 5.39 7.99
N TYR A 50 12.63 5.69 6.69
CA TYR A 50 13.45 6.76 6.12
C TYR A 50 12.81 8.14 6.35
N ASN A 51 11.48 8.20 6.28
CA ASN A 51 10.70 9.39 6.58
C ASN A 51 9.31 8.98 7.10
N HIS A 52 8.97 9.43 8.31
CA HIS A 52 7.74 9.09 9.04
C HIS A 52 6.46 9.72 8.45
N SER A 53 6.28 9.66 7.14
CA SER A 53 5.11 10.18 6.42
C SER A 53 4.51 9.09 5.51
N PRO A 54 3.24 8.72 5.69
CA PRO A 54 2.54 7.79 4.81
C PRO A 54 2.46 8.29 3.36
N LEU A 55 2.26 9.59 3.15
CA LEU A 55 2.25 10.20 1.81
C LEU A 55 3.62 10.10 1.12
N TYR A 56 4.71 10.28 1.88
CA TYR A 56 6.06 10.08 1.35
C TYR A 56 6.27 8.62 0.92
N ALA A 57 5.89 7.66 1.76
CA ALA A 57 6.05 6.24 1.44
C ALA A 57 5.21 5.82 0.23
N MET A 58 4.00 6.36 0.09
CA MET A 58 3.15 6.12 -1.07
C MET A 58 3.75 6.72 -2.35
N ALA A 59 4.26 7.94 -2.30
CA ALA A 59 4.92 8.57 -3.45
C ALA A 59 6.16 7.78 -3.91
N VAL A 60 6.98 7.30 -2.98
CA VAL A 60 8.16 6.45 -3.28
C VAL A 60 7.73 5.14 -3.94
N TYR A 61 6.70 4.47 -3.40
CA TYR A 61 6.17 3.24 -3.96
C TYR A 61 5.64 3.45 -5.38
N GLN A 62 4.75 4.43 -5.58
CA GLN A 62 4.18 4.73 -6.90
C GLN A 62 5.25 5.10 -7.94
N LEU A 63 6.26 5.89 -7.55
CA LEU A 63 7.39 6.20 -8.42
C LEU A 63 8.16 4.94 -8.82
N SER A 64 8.39 4.02 -7.89
CA SER A 64 9.13 2.78 -8.17
C SER A 64 8.39 1.87 -9.17
N GLU A 65 7.07 1.76 -9.05
CA GLU A 65 6.23 0.98 -9.96
C GLU A 65 6.22 1.61 -11.37
N GLU A 66 6.12 2.95 -11.44
CA GLU A 66 6.18 3.66 -12.71
C GLU A 66 7.54 3.52 -13.41
N LEU A 67 8.65 3.59 -12.65
CA LEU A 67 9.98 3.34 -13.18
C LEU A 67 10.13 1.91 -13.69
N LYS A 68 9.66 0.92 -12.92
CA LYS A 68 9.66 -0.49 -13.32
C LYS A 68 8.88 -0.69 -14.62
N ARG A 69 7.69 -0.08 -14.73
CA ARG A 69 6.86 -0.14 -15.94
C ARG A 69 7.57 0.43 -17.17
N ARG A 70 8.26 1.56 -17.03
CA ARG A 70 9.03 2.20 -18.12
C ARG A 70 10.29 1.45 -18.53
N LEU A 71 10.93 0.74 -17.60
CA LEU A 71 12.15 -0.02 -17.89
C LEU A 71 11.87 -1.43 -18.41
N SER A 72 10.67 -1.95 -18.17
CA SER A 72 10.23 -3.27 -18.64
C SER A 72 9.56 -3.24 -20.02
N SER A 73 9.38 -2.04 -20.60
CA SER A 73 8.85 -1.79 -21.95
C SER A 73 9.97 -1.53 -22.95
#